data_AF-A0A2Y8ZVW9-F1
#
_entry.id   AF-A0A2Y8ZVW9-F1
#
_cell.length_a   1.000
_cell.length_b   1.000
_cell.length_c   1.000
_cell.angle_alpha   90.00
_cell.angle_beta   90.00
_cell.angle_gamma   90.00
#
_symmetry.space_group_name_H-M   'P 1'
#
loop_
_entity.id
_entity.type
_entity.pdbx_description
1 polymer ?
#
loop_
_entity_poly.entity_id
_entity_poly.type
_entity_poly.pdbx_seq_one_letter_code
_entity_poly.pdbx_strand_id
1 'polypeptide(L)'
;MTRHVTRSTLSIAVAGLALALAACGSSTTVSTTGTASASSSTTTSSSASSPATSSSSTAATPTVQGAVQQMNAGFSKAKSAHVVAQQVDGSDTIKIELAGTIDGKNQRGTISNSSKTDGGTVQFVVINGKEYINGDAAYYKASGNSKGPQYAGKWVIVPATAAGNFSDLTLKSLFDEMESDFSDAKTTKMKLTNITEDGVPAWQIADSQTTGVIAADGSGHLLRAEHTEGAKTEKYVFDQWNAVAPVSAPVGAIQG
;
A
#
# COMPACT_ATOMS: atom_id res chain seq x y z
N MET A 1 9.85 -10.82 34.50
CA MET A 1 10.89 -10.07 33.73
C MET A 1 10.21 -9.44 32.53
N THR A 2 9.71 -8.21 32.71
CA THR A 2 8.93 -7.48 31.71
C THR A 2 9.91 -6.61 30.91
N ARG A 3 10.17 -6.96 29.65
CA ARG A 3 11.01 -6.11 28.78
C ARG A 3 10.10 -5.13 28.07
N HIS A 4 10.20 -3.85 28.45
CA HIS A 4 9.64 -2.74 27.70
C HIS A 4 10.31 -2.68 26.32
N VAL A 5 9.52 -2.85 25.26
CA VAL A 5 9.93 -2.52 23.89
C VAL A 5 9.73 -1.02 23.74
N THR A 6 10.83 -0.29 23.76
CA THR A 6 10.84 1.17 23.55
C THR A 6 10.53 1.44 22.07
N ARG A 7 9.29 1.83 21.77
CA ARG A 7 8.93 2.36 20.44
C ARG A 7 9.72 3.65 20.22
N SER A 8 10.51 3.66 19.15
CA SER A 8 11.42 4.74 18.78
C SER A 8 10.60 5.96 18.35
N THR A 9 10.58 7.01 19.18
CA THR A 9 9.99 8.30 18.84
C THR A 9 10.89 8.99 17.81
N LEU A 10 10.41 9.14 16.57
CA LEU A 10 11.05 9.99 15.56
C LEU A 10 10.96 11.46 16.01
N SER A 11 12.08 12.00 16.48
CA SER A 11 12.26 13.43 16.72
C SER A 11 12.75 14.08 15.41
N ILE A 12 11.91 14.92 14.80
CA ILE A 12 12.27 15.69 13.60
C ILE A 12 13.05 16.94 14.05
N ALA A 13 14.35 16.97 13.75
CA ALA A 13 15.20 18.14 13.93
C ALA A 13 15.24 18.97 12.64
N VAL A 14 14.83 20.23 12.72
CA VAL A 14 14.87 21.21 11.62
C VAL A 14 16.26 21.84 11.56
N ALA A 15 17.01 21.55 10.50
CA ALA A 15 18.26 22.24 10.17
C ALA A 15 18.09 22.99 8.84
N GLY A 16 18.16 24.32 8.89
CA GLY A 16 18.17 25.18 7.72
C GLY A 16 19.53 25.21 7.05
N LEU A 17 19.57 25.21 5.71
CA LEU A 17 20.75 25.63 4.96
C LEU A 17 20.40 26.14 3.55
N ALA A 18 21.24 27.07 3.10
CA ALA A 18 21.03 28.05 2.04
C ALA A 18 21.23 27.55 0.60
N LEU A 19 20.72 28.37 -0.32
CA LEU A 19 20.68 28.22 -1.78
C LEU A 19 22.06 28.24 -2.47
N ALA A 20 22.17 27.48 -3.57
CA ALA A 20 22.91 27.90 -4.77
C ALA A 20 22.34 27.22 -6.02
N LEU A 21 22.00 28.04 -7.03
CA LEU A 21 21.44 27.67 -8.33
C LEU A 21 22.55 27.32 -9.34
N ALA A 22 22.34 26.31 -10.18
CA ALA A 22 22.85 26.29 -11.56
C ALA A 22 21.96 25.40 -12.44
N ALA A 23 21.33 26.02 -13.43
CA ALA A 23 20.42 25.41 -14.40
C ALA A 23 20.97 25.57 -15.82
N CYS A 24 21.06 24.49 -16.58
CA CYS A 24 21.11 24.43 -18.06
C CYS A 24 21.17 22.92 -18.42
N GLY A 25 20.49 22.34 -19.41
CA GLY A 25 19.61 22.88 -20.44
C GLY A 25 18.99 21.73 -21.26
N SER A 26 17.91 22.09 -21.96
CA SER A 26 17.45 21.70 -23.30
C SER A 26 17.76 20.30 -23.88
N SER A 27 16.71 19.56 -24.28
CA SER A 27 16.24 19.57 -25.69
C SER A 27 15.17 18.50 -25.96
N THR A 28 14.09 18.96 -26.58
CA THR A 28 12.95 18.22 -27.14
C THR A 28 13.33 17.44 -28.41
N THR A 29 12.77 16.25 -28.62
CA THR A 29 12.41 15.78 -29.98
C THR A 29 11.20 14.87 -29.91
N VAL A 30 10.17 15.25 -30.66
CA VAL A 30 8.92 14.53 -30.91
C VAL A 30 9.12 13.63 -32.13
N SER A 31 8.61 12.39 -32.08
CA SER A 31 8.35 11.58 -33.27
C SER A 31 6.97 10.94 -33.15
N THR A 32 6.03 11.50 -33.89
CA THR A 32 4.74 10.93 -34.26
C THR A 32 4.87 10.11 -35.55
N THR A 33 4.00 9.10 -35.72
CA THR A 33 3.39 8.56 -36.96
C THR A 33 3.54 7.05 -37.17
N GLY A 34 2.40 6.39 -37.37
CA GLY A 34 2.26 5.00 -37.87
C GLY A 34 0.87 4.48 -37.49
N THR A 35 -0.21 4.75 -38.24
CA THR A 35 -0.63 4.14 -39.53
C THR A 35 -1.04 2.67 -39.42
N ALA A 36 -2.36 2.48 -39.44
CA ALA A 36 -3.19 1.40 -40.02
C ALA A 36 -2.84 -0.08 -39.80
N SER A 37 -3.83 -0.87 -39.36
CA SER A 37 -4.62 -1.73 -40.25
C SER A 37 -5.57 -2.65 -39.48
N ALA A 38 -6.79 -2.75 -40.01
CA ALA A 38 -7.82 -3.70 -39.61
C ALA A 38 -7.47 -5.13 -40.07
N SER A 39 -7.91 -6.13 -39.31
CA SER A 39 -8.30 -7.43 -39.86
C SER A 39 -9.22 -8.17 -38.88
N SER A 40 -10.47 -8.26 -39.29
CA SER A 40 -11.48 -9.20 -38.84
C SER A 40 -11.10 -10.63 -39.23
N SER A 41 -11.20 -11.58 -38.29
CA SER A 41 -11.38 -12.99 -38.63
C SER A 41 -12.26 -13.68 -37.59
N THR A 42 -13.45 -14.07 -38.06
CA THR A 42 -14.42 -14.94 -37.42
C THR A 42 -14.04 -16.39 -37.69
N THR A 43 -13.83 -17.17 -36.63
CA THR A 43 -13.81 -18.64 -36.72
C THR A 43 -14.67 -19.23 -35.61
N THR A 44 -15.85 -19.65 -36.01
CA THR A 44 -16.76 -20.55 -35.29
C THR A 44 -16.16 -21.95 -35.30
N SER A 45 -15.88 -22.51 -34.12
CA SER A 45 -15.54 -23.91 -33.94
C SER A 45 -16.37 -24.50 -32.81
N SER A 46 -17.41 -25.22 -33.18
CA SER A 46 -18.15 -26.17 -32.35
C SER A 46 -17.30 -27.43 -32.19
N SER A 47 -17.12 -27.97 -30.98
CA SER A 47 -16.96 -29.43 -30.74
C SER A 47 -16.84 -29.81 -29.26
N ALA A 48 -17.68 -30.77 -28.89
CA ALA A 48 -17.45 -31.88 -27.95
C ALA A 48 -17.23 -31.57 -26.46
N SER A 49 -18.31 -31.69 -25.69
CA SER A 49 -18.30 -31.89 -24.24
C SER A 49 -17.79 -33.30 -23.90
N SER A 50 -16.55 -33.40 -23.42
CA SER A 50 -16.07 -34.55 -22.65
C SER A 50 -16.47 -34.40 -21.18
N PRO A 51 -16.99 -35.45 -20.51
CA PRO A 51 -17.26 -35.41 -19.09
C PRO A 51 -15.92 -35.32 -18.34
N ALA A 52 -15.66 -34.17 -17.73
CA ALA A 52 -14.52 -34.00 -16.83
C ALA A 52 -14.80 -34.79 -15.55
N THR A 53 -14.11 -35.91 -15.38
CA THR A 53 -13.97 -36.59 -14.09
C THR A 53 -13.26 -35.61 -13.16
N SER A 54 -14.03 -34.90 -12.33
CA SER A 54 -13.53 -34.00 -11.31
C SER A 54 -12.79 -34.82 -10.26
N SER A 55 -11.51 -35.10 -10.50
CA SER A 55 -10.57 -35.49 -9.45
C SER A 55 -10.36 -34.27 -8.56
N SER A 56 -11.31 -34.05 -7.64
CA SER A 56 -11.14 -33.11 -6.54
C SER A 56 -10.05 -33.64 -5.62
N SER A 57 -8.79 -33.44 -6.01
CA SER A 57 -7.68 -33.50 -5.06
C SER A 57 -7.92 -32.36 -4.09
N THR A 58 -8.57 -32.67 -2.96
CA THR A 58 -8.71 -31.75 -1.84
C THR A 58 -7.29 -31.38 -1.42
N ALA A 59 -6.82 -30.21 -1.87
CA ALA A 59 -5.52 -29.70 -1.47
C ALA A 59 -5.48 -29.69 0.05
N ALA A 60 -4.46 -30.33 0.63
CA ALA A 60 -4.36 -30.43 2.08
C ALA A 60 -4.36 -29.03 2.68
N THR A 61 -5.22 -28.79 3.67
CA THR A 61 -5.22 -27.52 4.43
C THR A 61 -3.86 -27.36 5.10
N PRO A 62 -3.17 -26.21 4.93
CA PRO A 62 -1.85 -26.01 5.53
C PRO A 62 -1.94 -25.89 7.05
N THR A 63 -0.79 -26.01 7.71
CA THR A 63 -0.64 -25.55 9.10
C THR A 63 -0.64 -24.02 9.14
N VAL A 64 -0.80 -23.42 10.33
CA VAL A 64 -0.63 -21.95 10.52
C VAL A 64 0.72 -21.49 9.95
N GLN A 65 1.79 -22.21 10.30
CA GLN A 65 3.13 -21.88 9.82
C GLN A 65 3.24 -22.00 8.29
N GLY A 66 2.62 -23.03 7.70
CA GLY A 66 2.58 -23.19 6.24
C GLY A 66 1.83 -22.04 5.56
N ALA A 67 0.71 -21.59 6.13
CA ALA A 67 -0.03 -20.44 5.60
C ALA A 67 0.80 -19.14 5.67
N VAL A 68 1.48 -18.88 6.79
CA VAL A 68 2.36 -17.72 6.95
C VAL A 68 3.56 -17.77 5.99
N GLN A 69 4.19 -18.93 5.82
CA GLN A 69 5.28 -19.09 4.85
C GLN A 69 4.79 -18.81 3.43
N GLN A 70 3.59 -19.26 3.08
CA GLN A 70 2.98 -18.97 1.79
C GLN A 70 2.70 -17.48 1.64
N MET A 71 2.22 -16.80 2.69
CA MET A 71 2.00 -15.36 2.69
C MET A 71 3.30 -14.58 2.42
N ASN A 72 4.37 -14.87 3.15
CA ASN A 72 5.66 -14.19 2.98
C ASN A 72 6.26 -14.47 1.58
N ALA A 73 6.06 -15.69 1.07
CA ALA A 73 6.42 -16.02 -0.31
C ALA A 73 5.58 -15.26 -1.34
N GLY A 74 4.32 -14.96 -1.03
CA GLY A 74 3.44 -14.09 -1.82
C GLY A 74 3.96 -12.65 -1.85
N PHE A 75 4.24 -12.07 -0.69
CA PHE A 75 4.79 -10.71 -0.56
C PHE A 75 6.09 -10.52 -1.36
N SER A 76 7.02 -11.45 -1.24
CA SER A 76 8.31 -11.38 -1.97
C SER A 76 8.19 -11.49 -3.49
N LYS A 77 7.11 -12.09 -4.00
CA LYS A 77 6.85 -12.23 -5.45
C LYS A 77 5.97 -11.12 -6.01
N ALA A 78 5.24 -10.41 -5.16
CA ALA A 78 4.35 -9.35 -5.57
C ALA A 78 5.14 -8.20 -6.21
N LYS A 79 4.62 -7.69 -7.33
CA LYS A 79 5.17 -6.54 -8.05
C LYS A 79 4.44 -5.25 -7.69
N SER A 80 3.16 -5.36 -7.39
CA SER A 80 2.30 -4.26 -6.98
C SER A 80 1.12 -4.76 -6.15
N ALA A 81 0.51 -3.87 -5.37
CA ALA A 81 -0.74 -4.11 -4.66
C ALA A 81 -1.43 -2.78 -4.35
N HIS A 82 -2.69 -2.87 -3.95
CA HIS A 82 -3.42 -1.78 -3.31
C HIS A 82 -3.81 -2.20 -1.89
N VAL A 83 -3.72 -1.27 -0.95
CA VAL A 83 -4.11 -1.45 0.44
C VAL A 83 -4.91 -0.26 0.93
N VAL A 84 -5.99 -0.56 1.65
CA VAL A 84 -6.70 0.39 2.51
C VAL A 84 -6.42 0.00 3.95
N ALA A 85 -5.72 0.88 4.67
CA ALA A 85 -5.47 0.76 6.10
C ALA A 85 -6.32 1.76 6.89
N GLN A 86 -6.80 1.34 8.05
CA GLN A 86 -7.49 2.19 9.00
C GLN A 86 -6.98 1.89 10.40
N GLN A 87 -6.48 2.92 11.08
CA GLN A 87 -6.14 2.90 12.49
C GLN A 87 -7.13 3.74 13.27
N VAL A 88 -7.64 3.20 14.37
CA VAL A 88 -8.49 3.90 15.33
C VAL A 88 -7.76 3.90 16.68
N ASP A 89 -7.60 5.08 17.28
CA ASP A 89 -7.04 5.27 18.63
C ASP A 89 -7.92 6.27 19.39
N GLY A 90 -8.80 5.75 20.24
CA GLY A 90 -9.81 6.56 20.92
C GLY A 90 -10.79 7.20 19.92
N SER A 91 -10.83 8.53 19.85
CA SER A 91 -11.66 9.27 18.89
C SER A 91 -10.97 9.57 17.56
N ASP A 92 -9.65 9.34 17.48
CA ASP A 92 -8.86 9.68 16.32
C ASP A 92 -8.83 8.50 15.36
N THR A 93 -9.04 8.78 14.07
CA THR A 93 -9.00 7.80 13.00
C THR A 93 -8.03 8.28 11.94
N ILE A 94 -7.07 7.42 11.62
CA ILE A 94 -6.17 7.60 10.48
C ILE A 94 -6.57 6.58 9.43
N LYS A 95 -6.80 7.05 8.21
CA LYS A 95 -7.02 6.21 7.03
C LYS A 95 -5.88 6.42 6.07
N ILE A 96 -5.34 5.32 5.56
CA ILE A 96 -4.30 5.30 4.55
C ILE A 96 -4.83 4.47 3.38
N GLU A 97 -4.80 5.03 2.19
CA GLU A 97 -4.97 4.29 0.96
C GLU A 97 -3.65 4.35 0.21
N LEU A 98 -3.12 3.21 -0.22
CA LEU A 98 -1.84 3.14 -0.92
C LEU A 98 -1.95 2.14 -2.07
N ALA A 99 -1.57 2.57 -3.27
CA ALA A 99 -1.50 1.70 -4.45
C ALA A 99 -0.20 1.96 -5.20
N GLY A 100 0.53 0.92 -5.55
CA GLY A 100 1.76 1.09 -6.30
C GLY A 100 2.61 -0.15 -6.42
N THR A 101 3.85 0.03 -6.88
CA THR A 101 4.88 -1.00 -6.86
C THR A 101 5.30 -1.32 -5.42
N ILE A 102 5.69 -2.56 -5.16
CA ILE A 102 6.10 -2.97 -3.80
C ILE A 102 7.31 -2.15 -3.33
N ASP A 103 8.23 -1.80 -4.23
CA ASP A 103 9.42 -1.00 -3.93
C ASP A 103 9.16 0.50 -3.73
N GLY A 104 7.91 0.95 -3.84
CA GLY A 104 7.50 2.34 -3.61
C GLY A 104 7.97 3.35 -4.67
N LYS A 105 8.68 2.91 -5.73
CA LYS A 105 9.18 3.83 -6.77
C LYS A 105 8.10 4.38 -7.67
N ASN A 106 6.97 3.70 -7.78
CA ASN A 106 5.80 4.18 -8.49
C ASN A 106 4.56 3.89 -7.66
N GLN A 107 4.12 4.88 -6.89
CA GLN A 107 2.98 4.73 -5.99
C GLN A 107 2.17 6.02 -5.88
N ARG A 108 0.91 5.86 -5.46
CA ARG A 108 0.03 6.94 -5.04
C ARG A 108 -0.63 6.54 -3.73
N GLY A 109 -1.02 7.54 -2.96
CA GLY A 109 -1.83 7.29 -1.79
C GLY A 109 -2.55 8.50 -1.27
N THR A 110 -3.42 8.25 -0.31
CA THR A 110 -4.18 9.25 0.43
C THR A 110 -4.03 8.95 1.91
N ILE A 111 -3.71 9.96 2.70
CA ILE A 111 -3.73 9.88 4.16
C ILE A 111 -4.77 10.88 4.65
N SER A 112 -5.73 10.40 5.45
CA SER A 112 -6.73 11.23 6.11
C SER A 112 -6.67 11.02 7.61
N ASN A 113 -6.56 12.11 8.37
CA ASN A 113 -6.60 12.11 9.82
C ASN A 113 -7.83 12.88 10.31
N SER A 114 -8.67 12.24 11.14
CA SER A 114 -9.85 12.87 11.72
C SER A 114 -9.59 13.62 13.04
N SER A 115 -8.34 13.66 13.50
CA SER A 115 -7.94 14.36 14.72
C SER A 115 -8.33 15.84 14.65
N LYS A 116 -8.80 16.38 15.78
CA LYS A 116 -9.17 17.80 15.88
C LYS A 116 -7.96 18.74 15.85
N THR A 117 -6.80 18.26 16.30
CA THR A 117 -5.57 19.05 16.39
C THR A 117 -4.68 18.87 15.17
N ASP A 118 -4.59 17.64 14.67
CA ASP A 118 -3.62 17.23 13.64
C ASP A 118 -4.31 16.62 12.41
N GLY A 119 -5.57 17.03 12.18
CA GLY A 119 -6.41 16.52 11.11
C GLY A 119 -6.07 17.05 9.72
N GLY A 120 -6.76 16.49 8.74
CA GLY A 120 -6.65 16.88 7.34
C GLY A 120 -6.42 15.69 6.42
N THR A 121 -6.44 15.96 5.13
CA THR A 121 -6.19 14.98 4.09
C THR A 121 -5.05 15.43 3.19
N VAL A 122 -4.18 14.49 2.86
CA VAL A 122 -3.11 14.66 1.88
C VAL A 122 -3.12 13.50 0.91
N GLN A 123 -3.12 13.83 -0.39
CA GLN A 123 -2.82 12.89 -1.45
C GLN A 123 -1.34 13.01 -1.80
N PHE A 124 -0.70 11.90 -2.15
CA PHE A 124 0.68 11.90 -2.61
C PHE A 124 0.87 11.00 -3.83
N VAL A 125 1.90 11.32 -4.61
CA VAL A 125 2.38 10.52 -5.74
C VAL A 125 3.91 10.46 -5.66
N VAL A 126 4.47 9.26 -5.79
CA VAL A 126 5.92 9.05 -5.89
C VAL A 126 6.23 8.41 -7.24
N ILE A 127 7.14 9.03 -8.00
CA ILE A 127 7.61 8.53 -9.29
C ILE A 127 9.13 8.67 -9.35
N ASN A 128 9.84 7.54 -9.30
CA ASN A 128 11.30 7.46 -9.37
C ASN A 128 11.98 8.42 -8.37
N GLY A 129 11.47 8.46 -7.13
CA GLY A 129 11.99 9.32 -6.06
C GLY A 129 11.57 10.79 -6.13
N LYS A 130 10.77 11.20 -7.11
CA LYS A 130 10.10 12.52 -7.09
C LYS A 130 8.75 12.38 -6.38
N GLU A 131 8.56 13.21 -5.38
CA GLU A 131 7.32 13.26 -4.60
C GLU A 131 6.48 14.47 -4.97
N TYR A 132 5.18 14.24 -5.06
CA TYR A 132 4.16 15.25 -5.25
C TYR A 132 3.14 15.10 -4.14
N ILE A 133 2.69 16.21 -3.56
CA ILE A 133 1.65 16.22 -2.52
C ILE A 133 0.53 17.17 -2.89
N ASN A 134 -0.70 16.83 -2.50
CA ASN A 134 -1.85 17.72 -2.55
C ASN A 134 -2.60 17.59 -1.23
N GLY A 135 -2.32 18.54 -0.33
CA GLY A 135 -2.95 18.62 0.98
C GLY A 135 -4.13 19.59 1.00
N ASP A 136 -5.11 19.33 1.84
CA ASP A 136 -6.12 20.32 2.18
C ASP A 136 -5.57 21.40 3.14
N ALA A 137 -6.40 22.41 3.43
CA ALA A 137 -6.00 23.49 4.32
C ALA A 137 -5.73 23.01 5.77
N ALA A 138 -6.40 21.95 6.23
CA ALA A 138 -6.21 21.40 7.56
C ALA A 138 -4.85 20.68 7.67
N TYR A 139 -4.50 19.87 6.68
CA TYR A 139 -3.19 19.23 6.57
C TYR A 139 -2.06 20.27 6.59
N TYR A 140 -2.18 21.32 5.78
CA TYR A 140 -1.17 22.37 5.73
C TYR A 140 -1.06 23.17 7.02
N LYS A 141 -2.18 23.38 7.73
CA LYS A 141 -2.18 23.98 9.07
C LYS A 141 -1.48 23.08 10.08
N ALA A 142 -1.78 21.78 10.08
CA ALA A 142 -1.20 20.79 10.99
C ALA A 142 0.31 20.60 10.75
N SER A 143 0.75 20.59 9.49
CA SER A 143 2.17 20.47 9.13
C SER A 143 3.03 21.68 9.53
N GLY A 144 2.43 22.80 9.95
CA GLY A 144 3.15 24.03 10.28
C GLY A 144 3.78 24.73 9.07
N ASN A 145 3.40 24.36 7.84
CA ASN A 145 3.94 24.96 6.63
C ASN A 145 3.39 26.39 6.46
N SER A 146 4.25 27.41 6.58
CA SER A 146 3.87 28.81 6.47
C SER A 146 3.33 29.22 5.10
N LYS A 147 3.72 28.52 4.04
CA LYS A 147 3.17 28.68 2.68
C LYS A 147 1.95 27.80 2.41
N GLY A 148 1.56 26.96 3.37
CA GLY A 148 0.45 26.03 3.29
C GLY A 148 -0.85 26.61 2.70
N PRO A 149 -1.30 27.81 3.09
CA PRO A 149 -2.49 28.44 2.49
C PRO A 149 -2.39 28.67 0.97
N GLN A 150 -1.19 28.83 0.41
CA GLN A 150 -0.97 29.02 -1.02
C GLN A 150 -1.02 27.70 -1.80
N TYR A 151 -0.76 26.59 -1.10
CA TYR A 151 -0.60 25.23 -1.61
C TYR A 151 -1.85 24.38 -1.45
N ALA A 152 -2.74 24.71 -0.52
CA ALA A 152 -3.97 23.98 -0.26
C ALA A 152 -4.76 23.67 -1.55
N GLY A 153 -5.06 22.39 -1.76
CA GLY A 153 -5.78 21.88 -2.92
C GLY A 153 -4.98 21.81 -4.23
N LYS A 154 -3.68 22.11 -4.21
CA LYS A 154 -2.80 22.09 -5.38
C LYS A 154 -1.75 21.00 -5.24
N TRP A 155 -1.35 20.43 -6.38
CA TRP A 155 -0.19 19.55 -6.42
C TRP A 155 1.10 20.35 -6.28
N VAL A 156 1.91 20.00 -5.29
CA VAL A 156 3.20 20.62 -5.00
C VAL A 156 4.28 19.56 -5.14
N ILE A 157 5.35 19.91 -5.85
CA ILE A 157 6.58 19.12 -5.92
C ILE A 157 7.30 19.30 -4.60
N VAL A 158 7.54 18.21 -3.88
CA VAL A 158 8.26 18.24 -2.61
C VAL A 158 9.75 18.39 -2.90
N PRO A 159 10.42 19.44 -2.40
CA PRO A 159 11.87 19.54 -2.49
C PRO A 159 12.54 18.37 -1.76
N ALA A 160 13.61 17.81 -2.32
CA ALA A 160 14.34 16.69 -1.70
C ALA A 160 14.84 17.01 -0.27
N THR A 161 15.01 18.29 0.06
CA THR A 161 15.44 18.77 1.39
C THR A 161 14.30 18.96 2.39
N ALA A 162 13.04 18.96 1.92
CA ALA A 162 11.85 19.20 2.74
C ALA A 162 11.12 17.89 3.12
N ALA A 163 11.83 16.76 3.00
CA ALA A 163 11.28 15.43 3.01
C ALA A 163 10.46 15.13 4.27
N GLY A 164 9.13 15.15 4.13
CA GLY A 164 8.25 14.30 4.92
C GLY A 164 8.10 13.02 4.12
N ASN A 165 8.76 11.95 4.55
CA ASN A 165 9.08 10.81 3.68
C ASN A 165 7.85 9.97 3.32
N PHE A 166 7.00 10.43 2.40
CA PHE A 166 6.01 9.58 1.76
C PHE A 166 6.69 8.45 0.95
N SER A 167 7.96 8.63 0.55
CA SER A 167 8.81 7.57 0.00
C SER A 167 9.15 6.46 0.99
N ASP A 168 9.09 6.70 2.31
CA ASP A 168 9.29 5.64 3.32
C ASP A 168 7.99 4.86 3.55
N LEU A 169 6.83 5.48 3.32
CA LEU A 169 5.53 4.82 3.35
C LEU A 169 5.35 3.97 2.09
N THR A 170 5.84 2.73 2.13
CA THR A 170 5.79 1.79 0.99
C THR A 170 4.98 0.55 1.34
N LEU A 171 4.53 -0.17 0.33
CA LEU A 171 3.95 -1.50 0.54
C LEU A 171 4.97 -2.46 1.13
N LYS A 172 6.25 -2.33 0.76
CA LYS A 172 7.32 -3.14 1.36
C LYS A 172 7.43 -2.91 2.87
N SER A 173 7.47 -1.66 3.33
CA SER A 173 7.59 -1.38 4.78
C SER A 173 6.39 -1.92 5.55
N LEU A 174 5.19 -1.85 4.96
CA LEU A 174 3.98 -2.45 5.53
C LEU A 174 4.10 -3.98 5.61
N PHE A 175 4.58 -4.64 4.55
CA PHE A 175 4.77 -6.09 4.54
C PHE A 175 5.83 -6.53 5.54
N ASP A 176 6.94 -5.80 5.66
CA ASP A 176 7.98 -6.09 6.65
C ASP A 176 7.43 -6.02 8.10
N GLU A 177 6.52 -5.07 8.37
CA GLU A 177 5.80 -4.98 9.65
C GLU A 177 4.86 -6.18 9.86
N MET A 178 4.06 -6.53 8.84
CA MET A 178 3.16 -7.69 8.92
C MET A 178 3.92 -9.01 9.12
N GLU A 179 5.05 -9.21 8.44
CA GLU A 179 5.89 -10.38 8.66
C GLU A 179 6.37 -10.49 10.12
N SER A 180 6.62 -9.35 10.77
CA SER A 180 6.94 -9.31 12.20
C SER A 180 5.78 -9.74 13.09
N ASP A 181 4.56 -9.35 12.72
CA ASP A 181 3.32 -9.71 13.44
C ASP A 181 2.90 -11.16 13.26
N PHE A 182 3.28 -11.77 12.15
CA PHE A 182 3.09 -13.20 11.89
C PHE A 182 4.38 -14.01 12.09
N SER A 183 5.35 -13.52 12.86
CA SER A 183 6.56 -14.28 13.16
C SER A 183 6.28 -15.59 13.91
N ASP A 184 7.17 -16.59 13.76
CA ASP A 184 7.02 -17.93 14.36
C ASP A 184 6.68 -17.89 15.87
N ALA A 185 7.27 -16.94 16.61
CA ALA A 185 7.01 -16.77 18.03
C ALA A 185 5.55 -16.38 18.35
N LYS A 186 4.94 -15.56 17.49
CA LYS A 186 3.56 -15.07 17.63
C LYS A 186 2.54 -16.06 17.09
N THR A 187 2.89 -16.84 16.07
CA THR A 187 1.95 -17.78 15.42
C THR A 187 1.61 -19.02 16.23
N THR A 188 2.37 -19.34 17.28
CA THR A 188 2.12 -20.53 18.13
C THR A 188 0.75 -20.56 18.79
N LYS A 189 0.13 -19.40 18.99
CA LYS A 189 -1.20 -19.24 19.62
C LYS A 189 -2.33 -19.08 18.61
N MET A 190 -1.99 -18.88 17.34
CA MET A 190 -2.98 -18.65 16.29
C MET A 190 -3.65 -19.96 15.90
N LYS A 191 -4.92 -19.85 15.48
CA LYS A 191 -5.70 -20.94 14.91
C LYS A 191 -5.91 -20.69 13.44
N LEU A 192 -5.82 -21.76 12.65
CA LEU A 192 -6.17 -21.73 11.23
C LEU A 192 -7.61 -22.21 11.05
N THR A 193 -8.39 -21.48 10.25
CA THR A 193 -9.76 -21.83 9.85
C THR A 193 -9.91 -21.64 8.35
N ASN A 194 -10.56 -22.59 7.67
CA ASN A 194 -10.95 -22.42 6.26
C ASN A 194 -12.20 -21.55 6.20
N ILE A 195 -12.16 -20.48 5.40
CA ILE A 195 -13.27 -19.53 5.24
C ILE A 195 -13.48 -19.19 3.76
N THR A 196 -14.49 -18.37 3.49
CA THR A 196 -14.68 -17.71 2.19
C THR A 196 -14.77 -16.21 2.47
N GLU A 197 -13.85 -15.43 1.91
CA GLU A 197 -13.83 -13.97 2.02
C GLU A 197 -14.24 -13.42 0.65
N ASP A 198 -15.38 -12.73 0.57
CA ASP A 198 -15.90 -12.12 -0.67
C ASP A 198 -15.94 -13.08 -1.89
N GLY A 199 -16.28 -14.35 -1.64
CA GLY A 199 -16.34 -15.39 -2.67
C GLY A 199 -14.99 -16.05 -3.01
N VAL A 200 -13.90 -15.63 -2.37
CA VAL A 200 -12.57 -16.23 -2.51
C VAL A 200 -12.33 -17.24 -1.38
N PRO A 201 -12.04 -18.52 -1.70
CA PRO A 201 -11.58 -19.47 -0.69
C PRO A 201 -10.30 -18.96 -0.01
N ALA A 202 -10.30 -18.96 1.33
CA ALA A 202 -9.21 -18.37 2.10
C ALA A 202 -8.91 -19.16 3.39
N TRP A 203 -7.72 -18.94 3.94
CA TRP A 203 -7.34 -19.36 5.27
C TRP A 203 -7.31 -18.15 6.19
N GLN A 204 -8.08 -18.21 7.26
CA GLN A 204 -7.98 -17.27 8.36
C GLN A 204 -7.01 -17.82 9.40
N ILE A 205 -5.96 -17.06 9.71
CA ILE A 205 -5.10 -17.27 10.88
C ILE A 205 -5.42 -16.20 11.91
N ALA A 206 -5.77 -16.59 13.14
CA ALA A 206 -6.17 -15.63 14.16
C ALA A 206 -5.86 -16.07 15.59
N ASP A 207 -5.58 -15.10 16.46
CA ASP A 207 -5.64 -15.23 17.92
C ASP A 207 -6.58 -14.17 18.53
N SER A 208 -6.41 -13.82 19.80
CA SER A 208 -7.25 -12.82 20.48
C SER A 208 -6.99 -11.37 20.06
N GLN A 209 -5.86 -11.08 19.39
CA GLN A 209 -5.43 -9.72 19.05
C GLN A 209 -5.21 -9.53 17.56
N THR A 210 -4.73 -10.56 16.85
CA THR A 210 -4.32 -10.47 15.46
C THR A 210 -5.13 -11.44 14.61
N THR A 211 -5.55 -10.98 13.43
CA THR A 211 -6.18 -11.79 12.39
C THR A 211 -5.51 -11.50 11.05
N GLY A 212 -5.24 -12.54 10.27
CA GLY A 212 -4.84 -12.47 8.87
C GLY A 212 -5.70 -13.41 8.03
N VAL A 213 -6.12 -12.96 6.85
CA VAL A 213 -6.91 -13.75 5.89
C VAL A 213 -6.11 -13.86 4.60
N ILE A 214 -5.68 -15.08 4.26
CA ILE A 214 -4.78 -15.37 3.13
C ILE A 214 -5.55 -16.15 2.08
N ALA A 215 -5.43 -15.78 0.80
CA ALA A 215 -6.05 -16.51 -0.30
C ALA A 215 -5.55 -17.97 -0.36
N ALA A 216 -6.49 -18.92 -0.49
CA ALA A 216 -6.20 -20.36 -0.57
C ALA A 216 -5.96 -20.85 -2.01
N ASP A 217 -5.70 -19.93 -2.95
CA ASP A 217 -5.47 -20.19 -4.37
C ASP A 217 -3.99 -20.52 -4.71
N GLY A 218 -3.13 -20.58 -3.69
CA GLY A 218 -1.69 -20.81 -3.85
C GLY A 218 -0.85 -19.54 -4.06
N SER A 219 -1.48 -18.37 -4.20
CA SER A 219 -0.76 -17.11 -4.41
C SER A 219 -0.04 -16.62 -3.16
N GLY A 220 -0.60 -16.90 -1.97
CA GLY A 220 -0.13 -16.32 -0.72
C GLY A 220 -0.50 -14.85 -0.57
N HIS A 221 -1.42 -14.33 -1.39
CA HIS A 221 -1.90 -12.97 -1.23
C HIS A 221 -2.70 -12.83 0.06
N LEU A 222 -2.32 -11.87 0.90
CA LEU A 222 -3.13 -11.43 2.03
C LEU A 222 -4.34 -10.67 1.47
N LEU A 223 -5.53 -10.93 1.99
CA LEU A 223 -6.79 -10.27 1.61
C LEU A 223 -7.17 -9.23 2.66
N ARG A 224 -6.97 -9.58 3.94
CA ARG A 224 -7.26 -8.70 5.07
C ARG A 224 -6.35 -9.02 6.25
N ALA A 225 -5.98 -8.00 7.03
CA ALA A 225 -5.39 -8.17 8.34
C ALA A 225 -6.03 -7.21 9.35
N GLU A 226 -6.01 -7.60 10.61
CA GLU A 226 -6.48 -6.79 11.72
C GLU A 226 -5.62 -7.02 12.96
N HIS A 227 -5.31 -5.96 13.68
CA HIS A 227 -4.63 -6.01 14.96
C HIS A 227 -5.37 -5.13 15.98
N THR A 228 -5.53 -5.64 17.21
CA THR A 228 -6.13 -4.88 18.31
C THR A 228 -5.27 -4.97 19.56
N GLU A 229 -4.89 -3.79 20.08
CA GLU A 229 -4.14 -3.63 21.33
C GLU A 229 -4.83 -2.57 22.21
N GLY A 230 -5.49 -3.03 23.28
CA GLY A 230 -6.25 -2.15 24.16
C GLY A 230 -7.41 -1.48 23.42
N ALA A 231 -7.39 -0.14 23.35
CA ALA A 231 -8.39 0.64 22.61
C ALA A 231 -7.98 0.93 21.14
N LYS A 232 -6.79 0.47 20.73
CA LYS A 232 -6.26 0.71 19.39
C LYS A 232 -6.64 -0.46 18.47
N THR A 233 -7.14 -0.13 17.30
CA THR A 233 -7.47 -1.13 16.26
C THR A 233 -6.88 -0.68 14.94
N GLU A 234 -6.20 -1.60 14.27
CA GLU A 234 -5.63 -1.45 12.95
C GLU A 234 -6.27 -2.47 12.01
N LYS A 235 -6.71 -2.02 10.84
CA LYS A 235 -7.36 -2.86 9.82
C LYS A 235 -6.71 -2.59 8.48
N TYR A 236 -6.48 -3.64 7.72
CA TYR A 236 -5.87 -3.60 6.41
C TYR A 236 -6.69 -4.45 5.45
N VAL A 237 -7.04 -3.92 4.29
CA VAL A 237 -7.70 -4.65 3.20
C VAL A 237 -6.83 -4.52 1.97
N PHE A 238 -6.54 -5.65 1.32
CA PHE A 238 -5.63 -5.73 0.19
C PHE A 238 -6.34 -6.21 -1.06
N ASP A 239 -6.05 -5.56 -2.17
CA ASP A 239 -6.52 -5.97 -3.49
C ASP A 239 -5.52 -5.59 -4.60
N GLN A 240 -5.92 -5.81 -5.85
CA GLN A 240 -5.14 -5.46 -7.05
C GLN A 240 -3.70 -5.99 -7.06
N TRP A 241 -3.47 -7.15 -6.44
CA TRP A 241 -2.20 -7.85 -6.47
C TRP A 241 -1.70 -8.03 -7.89
N ASN A 242 -0.49 -7.51 -8.17
CA ASN A 242 0.16 -7.51 -9.48
C ASN A 242 -0.63 -6.82 -10.61
N ALA A 243 -1.63 -6.01 -10.27
CA ALA A 243 -2.56 -5.41 -11.22
C ALA A 243 -2.65 -3.87 -11.13
N VAL A 244 -1.96 -3.23 -10.18
CA VAL A 244 -1.93 -1.77 -10.09
C VAL A 244 -1.23 -1.16 -11.32
N ALA A 245 -1.95 -0.31 -12.04
CA ALA A 245 -1.42 0.42 -13.17
C ALA A 245 -0.40 1.49 -12.73
N PRO A 246 0.66 1.77 -13.53
CA PRO A 246 1.60 2.84 -13.24
C PRO A 246 0.94 4.20 -13.07
N VAL A 247 1.43 4.97 -12.11
CA VAL A 247 1.02 6.34 -11.79
C VAL A 247 1.84 7.32 -12.63
N SER A 248 1.18 8.40 -13.08
CA SER A 248 1.78 9.52 -13.80
C SER A 248 1.86 10.78 -12.94
N ALA A 249 2.80 11.68 -13.28
CA ALA A 249 2.99 12.90 -12.53
C ALA A 249 1.73 13.79 -12.63
N PRO A 250 1.30 14.43 -11.54
CA PRO A 250 0.16 15.34 -11.58
C PRO A 250 0.41 16.52 -12.53
N VAL A 251 -0.58 16.82 -13.37
CA VAL A 251 -0.53 17.98 -14.28
C VAL A 251 -0.62 19.27 -13.47
N GLY A 252 0.18 20.26 -13.82
CA GLY A 252 0.14 21.59 -13.18
C GLY A 252 0.76 21.64 -11.79
N ALA A 253 1.58 20.65 -11.41
CA ALA A 253 2.28 20.67 -10.15
C ALA A 253 3.21 21.90 -10.04
N ILE A 254 3.15 22.59 -8.89
CA ILE A 254 3.95 23.79 -8.60
C ILE A 254 5.13 23.46 -7.69
N GLN A 255 6.15 24.32 -7.65
CA GLN A 255 7.30 24.15 -6.74
C GLN A 255 6.91 24.52 -5.30
N GLY A 256 7.34 23.69 -4.34
CA GLY A 256 7.15 23.89 -2.89
C GLY A 256 8.10 24.88 -2.24
#